data_AF-A0A511V9V9-F1
#
_entry.id   AF-A0A511V9V9-F1
#
_cell.length_a   1.000
_cell.length_b   1.000
_cell.length_c   1.000
_cell.angle_alpha   90.00
_cell.angle_beta   90.00
_cell.angle_gamma   90.00
#
_symmetry.space_group_name_H-M   'P 1'
#
loop_
_entity.id
_entity.type
_entity.pdbx_description
1 polymer ?
#
loop_
_entity_poly.entity_id
_entity_poly.type
_entity_poly.pdbx_seq_one_letter_code
_entity_poly.pdbx_strand_id
1 'polypeptide(L)'
;MEKFFNLKANGTNIRTESIAGVTTFLTMVYIVIVNPAILSSAGVPFNQVFMATIIATVIGTLCMGLLAKYPIAIAPGMGMNAYFASVVATHGISYQTVFGTVFLAGIIFMCSGLFSSFK
;
A
#
# COMPACT_ATOMS: atom_id res chain seq x y z
N MET A 1 0.78 23.04 -9.21
CA MET A 1 0.81 22.74 -7.76
C MET A 1 0.03 23.77 -6.94
N GLU A 2 0.38 25.08 -6.97
CA GLU A 2 -0.27 26.10 -6.12
C GLU A 2 -1.82 26.19 -6.26
N LYS A 3 -2.36 26.20 -7.49
CA LYS A 3 -3.82 26.26 -7.74
C LYS A 3 -4.55 24.92 -7.58
N PHE A 4 -3.87 23.80 -7.80
CA PHE A 4 -4.48 22.47 -7.79
C PHE A 4 -4.58 21.89 -6.37
N PHE A 5 -3.56 22.16 -5.54
CA PHE A 5 -3.44 21.72 -4.15
C PHE A 5 -3.64 22.85 -3.14
N ASN A 6 -3.94 24.07 -3.57
CA ASN A 6 -4.15 25.24 -2.70
C ASN A 6 -3.04 25.42 -1.64
N LEU A 7 -1.77 25.31 -2.05
CA LEU A 7 -0.62 25.25 -1.13
C LEU A 7 -0.58 26.44 -0.14
N LYS A 8 -0.90 27.66 -0.61
CA LYS A 8 -0.97 28.86 0.25
C LYS A 8 -2.09 28.79 1.29
N ALA A 9 -3.24 28.20 0.95
CA ALA A 9 -4.33 27.99 1.91
C ALA A 9 -4.00 26.89 2.92
N ASN A 10 -3.19 25.91 2.52
CA ASN A 10 -2.65 24.86 3.37
C ASN A 10 -1.35 25.28 4.10
N GLY A 11 -0.95 26.55 4.03
CA GLY A 11 0.23 27.08 4.73
C GLY A 11 1.58 26.47 4.31
N THR A 12 1.66 25.86 3.12
CA THR A 12 2.85 25.13 2.62
C THR A 12 3.37 25.71 1.31
N ASN A 13 4.55 25.27 0.88
CA ASN A 13 5.18 25.67 -0.38
C ASN A 13 5.85 24.46 -1.07
N ILE A 14 6.18 24.61 -2.35
CA ILE A 14 6.72 23.53 -3.20
C ILE A 14 8.00 22.92 -2.60
N ARG A 15 8.86 23.73 -1.97
CA ARG A 15 10.10 23.25 -1.35
C ARG A 15 9.79 22.34 -0.15
N THR A 16 8.89 22.77 0.73
CA THR A 16 8.45 21.98 1.89
C THR A 16 7.82 20.66 1.45
N GLU A 17 6.88 20.69 0.50
CA GLU A 17 6.23 19.48 -0.01
C GLU A 17 7.21 18.51 -0.68
N SER A 18 8.17 19.03 -1.44
CA SER A 18 9.19 18.18 -2.09
C SER A 18 10.09 17.50 -1.07
N ILE A 19 10.53 18.22 -0.03
CA ILE A 19 11.34 17.66 1.05
C ILE A 19 10.54 16.65 1.86
N ALA A 20 9.26 16.93 2.15
CA ALA A 20 8.36 16.01 2.83
C ALA A 20 8.21 14.71 2.02
N GLY A 21 7.94 14.80 0.71
CA GLY A 21 7.83 13.65 -0.18
C GLY A 21 9.10 12.80 -0.23
N VAL A 22 10.27 13.42 -0.35
CA VAL A 22 11.57 12.70 -0.33
C VAL A 22 11.79 12.03 1.03
N THR A 23 11.49 12.72 2.13
CA THR A 23 11.62 12.17 3.48
C THR A 23 10.72 10.95 3.64
N THR A 24 9.45 11.05 3.25
CA THR A 24 8.49 9.93 3.28
C THR A 24 8.99 8.77 2.43
N PHE A 25 9.47 9.03 1.21
CA PHE A 25 10.06 8.00 0.35
C PHE A 25 11.21 7.26 1.03
N LEU A 26 12.17 7.99 1.59
CA LEU A 26 13.32 7.39 2.28
C LEU A 26 12.90 6.58 3.51
N THR A 27 11.87 7.01 4.24
CA THR A 27 11.36 6.24 5.39
C THR A 27 10.66 4.94 5.01
N MET A 28 10.07 4.86 3.80
CA MET A 28 9.30 3.68 3.36
C MET A 28 10.06 2.76 2.40
N VAL A 29 11.18 3.20 1.81
CA VAL A 29 11.87 2.46 0.73
C VAL A 29 12.31 1.06 1.16
N TYR A 30 12.54 0.82 2.46
CA TYR A 30 12.87 -0.50 2.98
C TYR A 30 11.80 -1.56 2.63
N ILE A 31 10.53 -1.17 2.46
CA ILE A 31 9.41 -2.04 2.13
C ILE A 31 9.63 -2.74 0.79
N VAL A 32 10.33 -2.09 -0.14
CA VAL A 32 10.67 -2.63 -1.47
C VAL A 32 11.48 -3.93 -1.35
N ILE A 33 12.24 -4.11 -0.27
CA ILE A 33 13.02 -5.34 -0.01
C ILE A 33 12.33 -6.24 1.01
N VAL A 34 11.82 -5.66 2.11
CA VAL A 34 11.31 -6.46 3.23
C VAL A 34 10.00 -7.15 2.88
N ASN A 35 9.08 -6.51 2.13
CA ASN A 35 7.83 -7.16 1.77
C ASN A 35 8.05 -8.39 0.86
N PRO A 36 8.82 -8.30 -0.25
CA PRO A 36 9.16 -9.47 -1.05
C PRO A 36 9.92 -10.55 -0.27
N ALA A 37 10.81 -10.17 0.67
CA ALA A 37 11.52 -11.15 1.50
C ALA A 37 10.58 -11.96 2.40
N ILE A 38 9.59 -11.30 3.04
CA ILE A 38 8.59 -11.97 3.88
C ILE A 38 7.69 -12.89 3.04
N LEU A 39 7.17 -12.41 1.92
CA LEU A 39 6.28 -13.24 1.09
C LEU A 39 7.05 -14.36 0.38
N SER A 40 8.34 -14.17 0.09
CA SER A 40 9.19 -15.21 -0.49
C SER A 40 9.49 -16.33 0.49
N SER A 41 9.50 -16.08 1.80
CA SER A 41 9.61 -17.17 2.78
C SER A 41 8.35 -18.04 2.84
N ALA A 42 7.22 -17.50 2.37
CA ALA A 42 5.95 -18.22 2.20
C ALA A 42 5.80 -18.87 0.80
N GLY A 43 6.85 -18.87 -0.02
CA GLY A 43 6.86 -19.52 -1.34
C GLY A 43 6.41 -18.64 -2.52
N VAL A 44 6.13 -17.35 -2.31
CA VAL A 44 5.78 -16.43 -3.40
C VAL A 44 7.05 -15.99 -4.15
N PRO A 45 7.10 -16.00 -5.49
CA PRO A 45 8.30 -15.58 -6.22
C PRO A 45 8.69 -14.12 -5.93
N PHE A 46 9.91 -13.91 -5.42
CA PHE A 46 10.42 -12.60 -5.00
C PHE A 46 10.22 -11.50 -6.05
N ASN A 47 10.63 -11.75 -7.31
CA ASN A 47 10.53 -10.77 -8.39
C ASN A 47 9.09 -10.36 -8.71
N GLN A 48 8.13 -11.28 -8.55
CA GLN A 48 6.72 -10.98 -8.79
C GLN A 48 6.16 -10.07 -7.69
N VAL A 49 6.45 -10.38 -6.43
CA VAL A 49 6.01 -9.55 -5.28
C VAL A 49 6.67 -8.18 -5.30
N PHE A 50 7.96 -8.12 -5.66
CA PHE A 50 8.71 -6.87 -5.80
C PHE A 50 8.02 -5.92 -6.79
N MET A 51 7.77 -6.40 -8.02
CA MET A 51 7.07 -5.63 -9.05
C MET A 51 5.65 -5.25 -8.62
N ALA A 52 4.89 -6.20 -8.08
CA ALA A 52 3.52 -5.95 -7.62
C ALA A 52 3.46 -4.89 -6.50
N THR A 53 4.41 -4.92 -5.56
CA THR A 53 4.49 -3.97 -4.45
C THR A 53 4.75 -2.55 -4.95
N ILE A 54 5.71 -2.38 -5.86
CA ILE A 54 6.05 -1.07 -6.43
C ILE A 54 4.85 -0.51 -7.18
N ILE A 55 4.26 -1.31 -8.07
CA ILE A 55 3.11 -0.88 -8.89
C ILE A 55 1.93 -0.50 -7.99
N ALA A 56 1.57 -1.35 -7.02
CA ALA A 56 0.46 -1.08 -6.10
C ALA A 56 0.71 0.16 -5.22
N THR A 57 1.93 0.33 -4.71
CA THR A 57 2.34 1.49 -3.89
C THR A 57 2.28 2.79 -4.69
N VAL A 58 2.79 2.78 -5.93
CA VAL A 58 2.77 3.94 -6.82
C VAL A 58 1.33 4.31 -7.17
N ILE A 59 0.51 3.35 -7.60
CA ILE A 59 -0.89 3.60 -7.97
C ILE A 59 -1.67 4.10 -6.74
N GLY A 60 -1.55 3.42 -5.60
CA GLY A 60 -2.25 3.81 -4.37
C GLY A 60 -1.87 5.22 -3.91
N THR A 61 -0.57 5.52 -3.87
CA THR A 61 -0.06 6.83 -3.48
C THR A 61 -0.49 7.93 -4.47
N LEU A 62 -0.47 7.65 -5.78
CA LEU A 62 -0.95 8.59 -6.79
C LEU A 62 -2.45 8.83 -6.70
N CYS A 63 -3.26 7.80 -6.44
CA CYS A 63 -4.70 7.95 -6.22
C CYS A 63 -4.98 8.86 -5.01
N MET A 64 -4.26 8.67 -3.90
CA MET A 64 -4.41 9.54 -2.72
C MET A 64 -3.98 10.98 -3.01
N GLY A 65 -2.85 11.15 -3.67
CA GLY A 65 -2.32 12.47 -4.02
C GLY A 65 -3.19 13.21 -5.04
N LEU A 66 -3.61 12.57 -6.12
CA LEU A 66 -4.26 13.26 -7.25
C LEU A 66 -5.79 13.29 -7.14
N LEU A 67 -6.42 12.18 -6.71
CA LEU A 67 -7.88 12.07 -6.65
C LEU A 67 -8.42 12.56 -5.31
N ALA A 68 -7.87 12.04 -4.21
CA ALA A 68 -8.32 12.40 -2.86
C ALA A 68 -7.73 13.74 -2.37
N LYS A 69 -6.68 14.26 -3.03
CA LYS A 69 -5.92 15.45 -2.63
C LYS A 69 -5.45 15.37 -1.17
N TYR A 70 -5.10 14.16 -0.74
CA TYR A 70 -4.70 13.87 0.62
C TYR A 70 -3.24 13.40 0.65
N PRO A 71 -2.34 14.10 1.36
CA PRO A 71 -0.89 13.88 1.27
C PRO A 71 -0.44 12.69 2.12
N ILE A 72 -0.94 11.49 1.78
CA ILE A 72 -0.59 10.24 2.45
C ILE A 72 -0.03 9.25 1.43
N ALA A 73 1.16 8.72 1.71
CA ALA A 73 1.74 7.60 0.98
C ALA A 73 1.08 6.28 1.39
N ILE A 74 0.74 5.45 0.41
CA ILE A 74 0.19 4.12 0.64
C ILE A 74 1.27 3.09 0.42
N ALA A 75 1.49 2.23 1.40
CA ALA A 75 2.39 1.09 1.33
C ALA A 75 1.76 -0.13 2.02
N PRO A 76 2.24 -1.36 1.76
CA PRO A 76 1.69 -2.55 2.42
C PRO A 76 1.89 -2.54 3.94
N GLY A 77 0.87 -3.02 4.66
CA GLY A 77 0.92 -3.16 6.11
C GLY A 77 1.80 -4.32 6.55
N MET A 78 2.99 -4.02 7.09
CA MET A 78 4.01 -5.02 7.40
C MET A 78 3.57 -6.14 8.34
N GLY A 79 2.70 -5.85 9.31
CA GLY A 79 2.14 -6.86 10.23
C GLY A 79 1.25 -7.89 9.52
N MET A 80 0.47 -7.46 8.52
CA MET A 80 -0.40 -8.37 7.76
C MET A 80 0.41 -9.31 6.86
N ASN A 81 1.54 -8.85 6.33
CA ASN A 81 2.43 -9.68 5.52
C ASN A 81 3.12 -10.76 6.36
N ALA A 82 3.52 -10.42 7.59
CA ALA A 82 4.06 -11.39 8.53
C ALA A 82 3.00 -12.43 8.94
N TYR A 83 1.76 -11.99 9.16
CA TYR A 83 0.63 -12.88 9.42
C TYR A 83 0.31 -13.80 8.22
N PHE A 84 0.36 -13.26 6.99
CA PHE A 84 0.20 -14.06 5.77
C PHE A 84 1.23 -15.20 5.73
N ALA A 85 2.51 -14.87 5.95
CA ALA A 85 3.58 -15.85 5.94
C ALA A 85 3.43 -16.89 7.06
N SER A 86 2.98 -16.47 8.26
CA SER A 86 2.73 -17.41 9.36
C SER A 86 1.59 -18.36 9.04
N VAL A 87 0.49 -17.90 8.44
CA VAL A 87 -0.65 -18.73 8.04
C VAL A 87 -0.24 -19.79 7.02
N VAL A 88 0.57 -19.42 6.01
CA VAL A 88 1.12 -20.38 5.04
C VAL A 88 2.00 -21.42 5.74
N ALA A 89 2.86 -20.99 6.66
CA ALA A 89 3.77 -21.86 7.38
C ALA A 89 3.06 -22.81 8.37
N THR A 90 2.06 -22.32 9.11
CA THR A 90 1.39 -23.10 10.18
C THR A 90 0.33 -24.05 9.65
N HIS A 91 -0.39 -23.67 8.59
CA HIS A 91 -1.47 -24.47 8.03
C HIS A 91 -1.05 -25.28 6.79
N GLY A 92 0.17 -25.09 6.28
CA GLY A 92 0.69 -25.84 5.13
C GLY A 92 -0.12 -25.62 3.84
N ILE A 93 -0.91 -24.54 3.79
CA ILE A 93 -1.74 -24.18 2.65
C ILE A 93 -0.93 -23.38 1.64
N SER A 94 -1.23 -23.55 0.36
CA SER A 94 -0.57 -22.83 -0.72
C SER A 94 -0.83 -21.31 -0.60
N TYR A 95 0.19 -20.50 -0.92
CA TYR A 95 0.11 -19.04 -0.88
C TYR A 95 -1.00 -18.48 -1.80
N GLN A 96 -1.31 -19.18 -2.89
CA GLN A 96 -2.40 -18.83 -3.81
C GLN A 96 -3.77 -18.87 -3.11
N THR A 97 -3.99 -19.88 -2.26
CA THR A 97 -5.23 -19.99 -1.48
C THR A 97 -5.35 -18.83 -0.50
N VAL A 98 -4.27 -18.48 0.19
CA VAL A 98 -4.27 -17.35 1.14
C VAL A 98 -4.51 -16.02 0.42
N PHE A 99 -3.88 -15.80 -0.74
CA PHE A 99 -4.17 -14.62 -1.57
C PHE A 99 -5.62 -14.59 -2.05
N GLY A 100 -6.22 -15.74 -2.37
CA GLY A 100 -7.64 -15.85 -2.71
C GLY A 100 -8.54 -15.36 -1.58
N THR A 101 -8.24 -15.74 -0.34
CA THR A 101 -8.98 -15.28 0.84
C THR A 101 -8.82 -13.77 1.07
N VAL A 102 -7.60 -13.25 0.93
CA VAL A 102 -7.32 -11.81 1.06
C VAL A 102 -8.06 -11.00 -0.02
N PHE A 103 -8.06 -11.49 -1.25
CA PHE A 103 -8.78 -10.86 -2.36
C PHE A 103 -10.29 -10.82 -2.11
N LEU A 104 -10.88 -11.93 -1.66
CA LEU A 104 -12.30 -11.99 -1.33
C LEU A 104 -12.67 -11.06 -0.17
N ALA A 105 -11.84 -11.01 0.88
CA ALA A 105 -12.00 -10.07 1.97
C ALA A 105 -11.97 -8.62 1.47
N GLY A 106 -11.06 -8.28 0.55
CA GLY A 106 -11.00 -6.96 -0.08
C GLY A 106 -12.28 -6.58 -0.82
N ILE A 107 -12.89 -7.51 -1.57
CA ILE A 107 -14.19 -7.30 -2.24
C ILE A 107 -15.29 -7.03 -1.20
N ILE A 108 -15.36 -7.85 -0.15
CA ILE A 108 -16.36 -7.70 0.91
C ILE A 108 -16.23 -6.33 1.60
N PHE A 109 -15.01 -5.94 1.96
CA PHE A 109 -14.74 -4.63 2.58
C PHE A 109 -15.13 -3.49 1.64
N MET A 110 -14.79 -3.57 0.36
CA MET A 110 -15.16 -2.56 -0.64
C MET A 110 -16.69 -2.42 -0.77
N CYS A 111 -17.42 -3.54 -0.84
CA CYS A 111 -18.88 -3.54 -0.90
C CYS A 111 -19.52 -2.96 0.38
N SER A 112 -19.01 -3.34 1.56
CA SER A 112 -19.51 -2.82 2.84
C SER A 112 -19.27 -1.31 3.00
N GLY A 113 -18.09 -0.82 2.57
CA GLY A 113 -17.76 0.61 2.62
C GLY A 113 -18.63 1.44 1.68
N LEU A 114 -18.96 0.89 0.50
CA LEU A 114 -19.87 1.53 -0.43
C LEU A 114 -21.28 1.64 0.17
N PHE A 115 -21.80 0.59 0.80
CA PHE A 115 -23.12 0.61 1.43
C PHE A 115 -23.20 1.61 2.60
N SER A 116 -22.13 1.73 3.39
CA SER A 116 -22.07 2.72 4.48
C SER A 116 -22.08 4.17 3.98
N SER A 117 -21.69 4.45 2.73
CA SER A 117 -21.71 5.81 2.17
C SER A 117 -23.10 6.27 1.70
N PHE A 118 -24.09 5.36 1.68
CA PHE A 118 -25.49 5.66 1.30
C PHE A 118 -26.41 5.96 2.50
N LYS A 119 -25.87 6.00 3.72
CA LYS A 119 -26.59 6.36 4.94
C LYS A 119 -26.06 7.67 5.51
#